data_AF-A0A851CZ54-F1
#
_entry.id   AF-A0A851CZ54-F1
#
_cell.length_a   1.000
_cell.length_b   1.000
_cell.length_c   1.000
_cell.angle_alpha   90.00
_cell.angle_beta   90.00
_cell.angle_gamma   90.00
#
_symmetry.space_group_name_H-M   'P 1'
#
loop_
_entity.id
_entity.type
_entity.pdbx_description
1 polymer ?
#
loop_
_entity_poly.entity_id
_entity_poly.type
_entity_poly.pdbx_seq_one_letter_code
_entity_poly.pdbx_strand_id
1 'polypeptide(L)'
;DAGSFQEAGVIQHAYNLNFPLHVVPASSAQCPAWSAFSVSSPAVVLETAEDRPDAIVVRFYEAFGSTVTAWLQTSLPVKEAMLCDLLERPSAQGHLPLELQGLRLSFTPFRVLSVLLVLRQ
;
A
#
# COMPACT_ATOMS: atom_id res chain seq x y z
N ASP A 1 -21.11 20.00 -16.28
CA ASP A 1 -21.22 18.87 -15.34
C ASP A 1 -20.00 18.86 -14.44
N ALA A 2 -20.19 19.04 -13.13
CA ALA A 2 -19.10 18.91 -12.15
C ALA A 2 -18.98 17.42 -11.78
N GLY A 3 -17.80 16.83 -11.98
CA GLY A 3 -17.53 15.43 -11.61
C GLY A 3 -17.63 15.18 -10.11
N SER A 4 -17.64 13.90 -9.72
CA SER A 4 -17.67 13.48 -8.32
C SER A 4 -16.37 13.80 -7.58
N PHE A 5 -16.41 13.87 -6.24
CA PHE A 5 -15.19 14.09 -5.43
C PHE A 5 -14.14 13.00 -5.59
N GLN A 6 -14.58 11.78 -5.89
CA GLN A 6 -13.74 10.64 -6.21
C GLN A 6 -12.93 10.88 -7.49
N GLU A 7 -13.59 11.34 -8.55
CA GLU A 7 -12.95 11.69 -9.83
C GLU A 7 -11.99 12.87 -9.70
N ALA A 8 -12.28 13.79 -8.78
CA ALA A 8 -11.43 14.93 -8.49
C ALA A 8 -10.20 14.62 -7.61
N GLY A 9 -10.04 13.36 -7.15
CA GLY A 9 -8.85 12.94 -6.38
C GLY A 9 -8.70 13.59 -5.00
N VAL A 10 -9.78 14.18 -4.46
CA VAL A 10 -9.74 15.02 -3.24
C VAL A 10 -9.13 14.28 -2.04
N ILE A 11 -9.41 12.97 -1.92
CA ILE A 11 -8.88 12.14 -0.83
C ILE A 11 -7.34 12.08 -0.91
N GLN A 12 -6.77 11.76 -2.07
CA GLN A 12 -5.32 11.70 -2.23
C GLN A 12 -4.66 13.06 -1.96
N HIS A 13 -5.24 14.14 -2.47
CA HIS A 13 -4.72 15.49 -2.24
C HIS A 13 -4.76 15.89 -0.76
N ALA A 14 -5.83 15.55 -0.04
CA ALA A 14 -5.94 15.79 1.38
C ALA A 14 -4.90 14.98 2.18
N TYR A 15 -4.63 13.72 1.81
CA TYR A 15 -3.56 12.93 2.41
C TYR A 15 -2.20 13.56 2.18
N ASN A 16 -1.87 13.88 0.92
CA ASN A 16 -0.57 14.48 0.58
C ASN A 16 -0.33 15.81 1.31
N LEU A 17 -1.37 16.59 1.58
CA LEU A 17 -1.27 17.82 2.36
C LEU A 17 -0.86 17.57 3.82
N ASN A 18 -1.28 16.45 4.40
CA ASN A 18 -1.02 16.09 5.79
C ASN A 18 0.33 15.36 6.00
N PHE A 19 0.98 14.91 4.92
CA PHE A 19 2.30 14.27 4.98
C PHE A 19 3.37 15.19 4.35
N PRO A 20 4.11 15.96 5.17
CA PRO A 20 5.06 16.93 4.66
C PRO A 20 6.17 16.24 3.86
N LEU A 21 6.66 16.92 2.82
CA LEU A 21 7.79 16.44 2.05
C LEU A 21 9.07 16.51 2.89
N HIS A 22 9.75 15.37 3.03
CA HIS A 22 11.03 15.29 3.70
C HIS A 22 12.17 15.46 2.69
N VAL A 23 13.04 16.45 2.93
CA VAL A 23 14.25 16.68 2.13
C VAL A 23 15.47 16.22 2.91
N VAL A 24 16.22 15.28 2.34
CA VAL A 24 17.46 14.76 2.93
C VAL A 24 18.65 15.08 2.02
N PRO A 25 19.83 15.43 2.57
CA PRO A 25 21.03 15.65 1.76
C PRO A 25 21.41 14.37 1.01
N ALA A 26 21.56 14.48 -0.31
CA ALA A 26 22.05 13.38 -1.14
C ALA A 26 23.59 13.34 -1.12
N SER A 27 24.17 12.15 -0.91
CA SER A 27 25.62 11.94 -0.98
C SER A 27 26.14 11.77 -2.42
N SER A 28 25.26 11.51 -3.39
CA SER A 28 25.58 11.40 -4.81
C SER A 28 24.55 12.17 -5.66
N ALA A 29 25.01 12.67 -6.82
CA ALA A 29 24.21 13.52 -7.70
C ALA A 29 23.14 12.76 -8.51
N GLN A 30 23.10 11.43 -8.44
CA GLN A 30 22.22 10.59 -9.26
C GLN A 30 21.58 9.50 -8.39
N CYS A 31 20.46 9.83 -7.77
CA CYS A 31 19.52 8.83 -7.30
C CYS A 31 18.32 8.86 -8.26
N PRO A 32 18.07 7.80 -9.06
CA PRO A 32 16.88 7.74 -9.88
C PRO A 32 15.64 7.77 -8.98
N ALA A 33 14.54 8.34 -9.49
CA ALA A 33 13.26 8.27 -8.78
C ALA A 33 12.91 6.80 -8.50
N TRP A 34 12.55 6.52 -7.25
CA TRP A 34 12.28 5.17 -6.79
C TRP A 34 11.00 5.17 -5.94
N SER A 35 10.20 4.11 -6.08
CA SER A 35 9.02 3.88 -5.25
C SER A 35 9.06 2.47 -4.68
N ALA A 36 8.92 2.37 -3.36
CA ALA A 36 8.81 1.08 -2.67
C ALA A 36 7.51 0.36 -2.99
N PHE A 37 6.42 1.11 -3.20
CA PHE A 37 5.07 0.59 -3.37
C PHE A 37 4.29 1.35 -4.46
N SER A 38 3.39 0.65 -5.13
CA SER A 38 2.40 1.24 -6.04
C SER A 38 1.10 0.46 -5.90
N VAL A 39 -0.03 1.17 -5.89
CA VAL A 39 -1.38 0.58 -5.79
C VAL A 39 -2.16 0.93 -7.05
N SER A 40 -2.71 -0.07 -7.73
CA SER A 40 -3.30 0.12 -9.06
C SER A 40 -4.65 0.85 -9.09
N SER A 41 -5.26 1.12 -7.93
CA SER A 41 -6.59 1.72 -7.83
C SER A 41 -6.54 2.99 -6.97
N PRO A 42 -7.05 4.13 -7.46
CA PRO A 42 -7.13 5.36 -6.66
C PRO A 42 -8.15 5.27 -5.52
N ALA A 43 -9.03 4.26 -5.53
CA ALA A 43 -9.97 3.99 -4.45
C ALA A 43 -9.29 3.35 -3.23
N VAL A 44 -8.05 2.89 -3.34
CA VAL A 44 -7.31 2.23 -2.26
C VAL A 44 -6.12 3.09 -1.89
N VAL A 45 -6.06 3.48 -0.62
CA VAL A 45 -4.96 4.29 -0.08
C VAL A 45 -4.06 3.39 0.75
N LEU A 46 -2.74 3.47 0.49
CA LEU A 46 -1.72 2.91 1.38
C LEU A 46 -1.52 3.92 2.50
N GLU A 47 -1.90 3.55 3.71
CA GLU A 47 -1.92 4.45 4.87
C GLU A 47 -0.63 4.38 5.68
N THR A 48 -0.14 3.18 5.98
CA THR A 48 1.13 3.00 6.69
C THR A 48 1.97 1.87 6.09
N ALA A 49 3.28 2.00 6.20
CA ALA A 49 4.25 0.93 6.01
C ALA A 49 5.21 0.97 7.20
N GLU A 50 5.17 -0.08 8.02
CA GLU A 50 5.91 -0.16 9.28
C GLU A 50 6.96 -1.27 9.17
N ASP A 51 8.22 -0.89 9.41
CA ASP A 51 9.37 -1.78 9.25
C ASP A 51 9.54 -2.70 10.46
N ARG A 52 9.97 -3.94 10.20
CA ARG A 52 10.30 -4.97 11.19
C ARG A 52 11.61 -5.64 10.78
N PRO A 53 12.29 -6.36 11.69
CA PRO A 53 13.61 -6.92 11.39
C PRO A 53 13.72 -7.76 10.10
N ASP A 54 12.66 -8.47 9.71
CA ASP A 54 12.60 -9.36 8.55
C ASP A 54 11.34 -9.21 7.69
N ALA A 55 10.53 -8.19 7.98
CA ALA A 55 9.22 -8.00 7.34
C ALA A 55 8.77 -6.55 7.38
N ILE A 56 7.77 -6.23 6.58
CA ILE A 56 7.08 -4.93 6.62
C ILE A 56 5.59 -5.18 6.75
N VAL A 57 4.93 -4.44 7.64
CA VAL A 57 3.46 -4.42 7.70
C VAL A 57 2.97 -3.22 6.90
N VAL A 58 2.16 -3.47 5.88
CA VAL A 58 1.56 -2.42 5.06
C VAL A 58 0.06 -2.40 5.27
N ARG A 59 -0.48 -1.23 5.61
CA ARG A 59 -1.91 -1.02 5.86
C ARG A 59 -2.53 -0.21 4.75
N PHE A 60 -3.72 -0.65 4.33
CA PHE A 60 -4.52 -0.04 3.29
C PHE A 60 -5.93 0.21 3.78
N TYR A 61 -6.61 1.17 3.17
CA TYR A 61 -8.06 1.27 3.28
C TYR A 61 -8.73 1.63 1.95
N GLU A 62 -9.97 1.19 1.77
CA GLU A 62 -10.82 1.58 0.64
C GLU A 62 -11.54 2.89 0.97
N ALA A 63 -11.36 3.89 0.12
CA ALA A 63 -11.73 5.27 0.40
C ALA A 63 -13.02 5.71 -0.28
N PHE A 64 -13.49 4.99 -1.31
CA PHE A 64 -14.58 5.46 -2.17
C PHE A 64 -15.94 4.85 -1.80
N GLY A 65 -15.99 3.92 -0.86
CA GLY A 65 -17.20 3.23 -0.44
C GLY A 65 -17.63 2.16 -1.45
N SER A 66 -16.68 1.57 -2.18
CA SER A 66 -16.93 0.63 -3.26
C SER A 66 -16.27 -0.73 -3.02
N THR A 67 -16.79 -1.79 -3.66
CA THR A 67 -16.07 -3.06 -3.74
C THR A 67 -15.07 -2.99 -4.87
N VAL A 68 -13.77 -3.17 -4.56
CA VAL A 68 -12.70 -3.01 -5.54
C VAL A 68 -11.63 -4.08 -5.36
N THR A 69 -11.07 -4.54 -6.48
CA THR A 69 -9.81 -5.29 -6.51
C THR A 69 -8.70 -4.33 -6.91
N ALA A 70 -7.61 -4.30 -6.15
CA ALA A 70 -6.41 -3.53 -6.47
C ALA A 70 -5.17 -4.43 -6.46
N TRP A 71 -4.16 -4.04 -7.22
CA TRP A 71 -2.85 -4.68 -7.22
C TRP A 71 -1.88 -3.83 -6.42
N LEU A 72 -1.22 -4.46 -5.45
CA LEU A 72 -0.05 -3.91 -4.77
C LEU A 72 1.21 -4.41 -5.50
N GLN A 73 1.96 -3.47 -6.04
CA GLN A 73 3.28 -3.69 -6.60
C GLN A 73 4.32 -3.17 -5.62
N THR A 74 5.45 -3.87 -5.52
CA THR A 74 6.56 -3.46 -4.67
C THR A 74 7.90 -3.79 -5.32
N SER A 75 8.89 -2.92 -5.15
CA SER A 75 10.27 -3.20 -5.56
C SER A 75 11.07 -3.90 -4.46
N LEU A 76 10.47 -4.12 -3.29
CA LEU A 76 11.11 -4.78 -2.16
C LEU A 76 11.22 -6.29 -2.42
N PRO A 77 12.26 -6.96 -1.90
CA PRO A 77 12.50 -8.37 -2.18
C PRO A 77 11.57 -9.24 -1.34
N VAL A 78 10.27 -9.25 -1.65
CA VAL A 78 9.28 -10.03 -0.90
C VAL A 78 9.46 -11.52 -1.18
N LYS A 79 9.49 -12.30 -0.09
CA LYS A 79 9.49 -13.77 -0.10
C LYS A 79 8.06 -14.30 0.00
N GLU A 80 7.30 -13.79 0.96
CA GLU A 80 5.96 -14.25 1.29
C GLU A 80 5.08 -13.05 1.69
N ALA A 81 3.78 -13.15 1.42
CA ALA A 81 2.82 -12.13 1.79
C ALA A 81 1.59 -12.77 2.42
N MET A 82 1.07 -12.16 3.48
CA MET A 82 -0.09 -12.67 4.20
C MET A 82 -0.90 -11.55 4.82
N LEU A 83 -2.22 -11.73 4.85
CA LEU A 83 -3.10 -10.87 5.63
C LEU A 83 -2.78 -11.00 7.12
N CYS A 84 -2.78 -9.88 7.83
CA CYS A 84 -2.69 -9.85 9.28
C CYS A 84 -3.83 -9.01 9.90
N ASP A 85 -4.07 -9.20 11.19
CA ASP A 85 -4.98 -8.36 11.94
C ASP A 85 -4.34 -7.02 12.34
N LEU A 86 -5.09 -6.16 13.04
CA LEU A 86 -4.59 -4.86 13.50
C LEU A 86 -3.47 -4.96 14.55
N LEU A 87 -3.30 -6.14 15.17
CA LEU A 87 -2.19 -6.45 16.07
C LEU A 87 -1.03 -7.12 15.33
N GLU A 88 -1.05 -7.05 13.99
CA GLU A 88 -0.03 -7.58 13.08
C GLU A 88 0.16 -9.10 13.16
N ARG A 89 -0.84 -9.82 13.65
CA ARG A 89 -0.79 -11.28 13.75
C ARG A 89 -1.20 -11.89 12.42
N PRO A 90 -0.35 -12.71 11.77
CA PRO A 90 -0.69 -13.35 10.51
C PRO A 90 -1.94 -14.22 10.61
N SER A 91 -2.80 -14.14 9.60
CA SER A 91 -3.92 -15.06 9.45
C SER A 91 -3.44 -16.37 8.85
N ALA A 92 -3.76 -17.49 9.50
CA ALA A 92 -3.39 -18.83 9.03
C ALA A 92 -3.91 -19.16 7.62
N GLN A 93 -5.02 -18.53 7.21
CA GLN A 93 -5.63 -18.70 5.88
C GLN A 93 -5.44 -17.46 4.99
N GLY A 94 -4.62 -16.51 5.43
CA GLY A 94 -4.47 -15.20 4.79
C GLY A 94 -3.35 -15.11 3.76
N HIS A 95 -2.77 -16.23 3.32
CA HIS A 95 -1.67 -16.19 2.34
C HIS A 95 -2.12 -15.54 1.03
N LEU A 96 -1.32 -14.60 0.55
CA LEU A 96 -1.53 -13.90 -0.70
C LEU A 96 -0.51 -14.39 -1.73
N PRO A 97 -0.94 -14.97 -2.85
CA PRO A 97 -0.03 -15.37 -3.92
C PRO A 97 0.72 -14.15 -4.48
N LEU A 98 2.05 -14.28 -4.61
CA LEU A 98 2.83 -13.33 -5.40
C LEU A 98 2.71 -13.71 -6.88
N GLU A 99 2.02 -12.86 -7.64
CA GLU A 99 1.87 -13.00 -9.09
C GLU A 99 2.82 -12.06 -9.84
N LEU A 100 2.93 -12.23 -11.16
CA LEU A 100 3.75 -11.35 -12.01
C LEU A 100 3.33 -9.88 -11.93
N GLN A 101 2.04 -9.60 -11.72
CA GLN A 101 1.49 -8.25 -11.59
C GLN A 101 1.65 -7.68 -10.16
N GLY A 102 2.00 -8.50 -9.17
CA GLY A 102 2.08 -8.12 -7.77
C GLY A 102 1.13 -8.93 -6.89
N LEU A 103 0.71 -8.33 -5.77
CA LEU A 103 -0.23 -8.91 -4.81
C LEU A 103 -1.65 -8.42 -5.09
N ARG A 104 -2.58 -9.36 -5.27
CA ARG A 104 -3.99 -9.03 -5.47
C ARG A 104 -4.68 -8.78 -4.13
N LEU A 105 -5.27 -7.60 -3.97
CA LEU A 105 -5.99 -7.18 -2.77
C LEU A 105 -7.47 -6.94 -3.10
N SER A 106 -8.36 -7.44 -2.25
CA SER A 106 -9.81 -7.31 -2.44
C SER A 106 -10.44 -6.57 -1.26
N PHE A 107 -11.15 -5.49 -1.56
CA PHE A 107 -11.80 -4.63 -0.59
C PHE A 107 -13.31 -4.64 -0.76
N THR A 108 -14.01 -4.57 0.36
CA THR A 108 -15.42 -4.15 0.44
C THR A 108 -15.45 -2.66 0.81
N PRO A 109 -16.60 -1.97 0.68
CA PRO A 109 -16.72 -0.55 1.02
C PRO A 109 -16.11 -0.22 2.39
N PHE A 110 -15.24 0.79 2.43
CA PHE A 110 -14.57 1.31 3.64
C PHE A 110 -13.74 0.31 4.43
N ARG A 111 -13.31 -0.78 3.79
CA ARG A 111 -12.54 -1.83 4.45
C ARG A 111 -11.09 -1.40 4.68
N VAL A 112 -10.60 -1.65 5.89
CA VAL A 112 -9.17 -1.64 6.22
C VAL A 112 -8.58 -3.04 6.03
N LEU A 113 -7.40 -3.13 5.45
CA LEU A 113 -6.67 -4.38 5.20
C LEU A 113 -5.20 -4.18 5.57
N SER A 114 -4.62 -5.10 6.36
CA SER A 114 -3.20 -5.12 6.68
C SER A 114 -2.53 -6.35 6.05
N VAL A 115 -1.37 -6.14 5.43
CA VAL A 115 -0.54 -7.19 4.81
C VAL A 115 0.82 -7.21 5.46
N LEU A 116 1.23 -8.37 5.96
CA LEU A 116 2.61 -8.64 6.34
C LEU A 116 3.37 -9.13 5.11
N LEU A 117 4.44 -8.43 4.75
CA LEU A 117 5.37 -8.76 3.68
C LEU A 117 6.67 -9.26 4.30
N VAL A 118 6.93 -10.57 4.23
CA VAL A 118 8.19 -11.16 4.69
C VAL A 118 9.23 -10.96 3.60
N LEU A 119 10.39 -10.39 3.94
CA LEU A 119 11.45 -10.07 2.99
C LEU A 119 12.43 -11.24 2.83
N ARG A 120 13.11 -11.29 1.69
CA ARG A 120 14.28 -12.14 1.49
C ARG A 120 15.46 -11.51 2.23
N GLN A 121 16.20 -12.34 2.95
CA GLN A 121 17.48 -11.97 3.55
C GLN A 121 18.55 -11.81 2.47
#